data_AF-Q0IBJ3-F1
#
_entry.id   AF-Q0IBJ3-F1
#
_cell.length_a   1.000
_cell.length_b   1.000
_cell.length_c   1.000
_cell.angle_alpha   90.00
_cell.angle_beta   90.00
_cell.angle_gamma   90.00
#
_symmetry.space_group_name_H-M   'P 1'
#
loop_
_entity.id
_entity.type
_entity.pdbx_description
1 polymer ?
#
loop_
_entity_poly.entity_id
_entity_poly.type
_entity_poly.pdbx_seq_one_letter_code
_entity_poly.pdbx_strand_id
1 'polypeptide(L)'
;MTAPSSNAAAIPERSRGLIAALTVLAAMACIVLLVWMLGNTRQDPYTKATLALEGSEQHGGQMFRINCAGCHGIAGQGLVGPSLKGVSDRRKDMKIIHQVVSGDTPPMPRFEIEPQNMADLLAYLKTLS
;
A
#
# COMPACT_ATOMS: atom_id res chain seq x y z
N MET A 1 -72.16 19.34 -17.89
CA MET A 1 -70.68 19.37 -18.01
C MET A 1 -70.11 19.66 -16.64
N THR A 2 -69.66 18.66 -15.88
CA THR A 2 -68.97 18.84 -14.60
C THR A 2 -67.92 17.74 -14.48
N ALA A 3 -66.64 18.12 -14.61
CA ALA A 3 -65.50 17.23 -14.46
C ALA A 3 -65.23 16.93 -12.97
N PRO A 4 -64.74 15.73 -12.60
CA PRO A 4 -64.25 15.50 -11.25
C PRO A 4 -62.82 16.06 -11.09
N SER A 5 -62.65 16.83 -10.02
CA SER A 5 -61.39 17.39 -9.52
C SER A 5 -60.37 16.29 -9.21
N SER A 6 -59.19 16.36 -9.82
CA SER A 6 -58.05 15.50 -9.49
C SER A 6 -57.42 15.93 -8.16
N ASN A 7 -57.53 15.08 -7.14
CA ASN A 7 -56.79 15.23 -5.89
C ASN A 7 -55.34 14.76 -6.11
N ALA A 8 -54.47 15.69 -6.50
CA ALA A 8 -53.03 15.49 -6.40
C ALA A 8 -52.63 15.49 -4.92
N ALA A 9 -52.46 14.31 -4.34
CA ALA A 9 -51.95 14.15 -2.99
C ALA A 9 -50.52 14.73 -2.91
N ALA A 10 -50.38 15.89 -2.26
CA ALA A 10 -49.09 16.49 -1.96
C ALA A 10 -48.29 15.54 -1.06
N ILE A 11 -47.16 15.05 -1.57
CA ILE A 11 -46.25 14.19 -0.81
C ILE A 11 -45.66 15.02 0.34
N PRO A 12 -45.78 14.59 1.61
CA PRO A 12 -45.37 15.40 2.76
C PRO A 12 -43.85 15.64 2.77
N GLU A 13 -43.43 16.90 2.91
CA GLU A 13 -42.03 17.39 2.95
C GLU A 13 -41.06 16.53 3.80
N ARG A 14 -41.56 15.93 4.89
CA ARG A 14 -40.80 15.04 5.79
C ARG A 14 -40.25 13.79 5.10
N SER A 15 -40.96 13.23 4.12
CA SER A 15 -40.47 12.05 3.37
C SER A 15 -39.32 12.41 2.44
N ARG A 16 -39.30 13.64 1.90
CA ARG A 16 -38.23 14.15 1.03
C ARG A 16 -36.92 14.32 1.80
N GLY A 17 -36.98 14.85 3.02
CA GLY A 17 -35.82 14.97 3.91
C GLY A 17 -35.25 13.62 4.37
N LEU A 18 -36.12 12.65 4.66
CA LEU A 18 -35.70 11.28 5.02
C LEU A 18 -35.04 10.55 3.85
N ILE A 19 -35.59 10.67 2.64
CA ILE A 19 -35.01 10.08 1.42
C ILE A 19 -33.63 10.69 1.15
N ALA A 20 -33.48 12.01 1.25
CA ALA A 20 -32.18 12.68 1.07
C ALA A 20 -31.14 12.27 2.12
N ALA A 21 -31.55 12.10 3.38
CA ALA A 21 -30.64 11.64 4.44
C ALA A 21 -30.17 10.20 4.21
N LEU A 22 -31.08 9.31 3.78
CA LEU A 22 -30.78 7.91 3.48
C LEU A 22 -29.84 7.76 2.28
N THR A 23 -30.03 8.55 1.21
CA THR A 23 -29.13 8.50 0.05
C THR A 23 -27.73 8.97 0.38
N VAL A 24 -27.60 10.03 1.20
CA VAL A 24 -26.28 10.52 1.67
C VAL A 24 -25.60 9.47 2.55
N LEU A 25 -26.31 8.87 3.50
CA LEU A 25 -25.76 7.80 4.36
C LEU A 25 -25.31 6.58 3.54
N ALA A 26 -26.12 6.16 2.57
CA ALA A 26 -25.77 5.05 1.68
C ALA A 26 -24.54 5.38 0.82
N ALA A 27 -24.45 6.59 0.26
CA ALA A 27 -23.29 7.03 -0.52
C ALA A 27 -22.01 7.06 0.34
N MET A 28 -22.09 7.59 1.56
CA MET A 28 -20.96 7.59 2.50
C MET A 28 -20.51 6.16 2.86
N ALA A 29 -21.46 5.26 3.14
CA ALA A 29 -21.16 3.86 3.40
C ALA A 29 -20.49 3.18 2.19
N CYS A 30 -20.97 3.44 0.97
CA CYS A 30 -20.35 2.95 -0.27
C CYS A 30 -18.93 3.48 -0.45
N ILE A 31 -18.68 4.77 -0.19
CA ILE A 31 -17.33 5.36 -0.27
C ILE A 31 -16.40 4.71 0.75
N VAL A 32 -16.85 4.53 2.00
CA VAL A 32 -16.07 3.86 3.05
C VAL A 32 -15.76 2.42 2.66
N LEU A 33 -16.74 1.66 2.17
CA LEU A 33 -16.57 0.29 1.68
C LEU A 33 -15.58 0.23 0.50
N LEU A 34 -15.69 1.14 -0.46
CA LEU A 34 -14.77 1.22 -1.61
C LEU A 34 -13.34 1.52 -1.18
N VAL A 35 -13.15 2.49 -0.28
CA VAL A 35 -11.81 2.82 0.26
C VAL A 35 -11.22 1.65 1.03
N TRP A 36 -12.03 1.00 1.89
CA TRP A 36 -11.60 -0.18 2.64
C TRP A 36 -11.22 -1.35 1.71
N MET A 37 -12.04 -1.61 0.68
CA MET A 37 -11.79 -2.67 -0.31
C MET A 37 -10.52 -2.39 -1.14
N LEU A 38 -10.30 -1.15 -1.58
CA LEU A 38 -9.08 -0.71 -2.27
C LEU A 38 -7.84 -0.77 -1.38
N GLY A 39 -7.99 -0.60 -0.07
CA GLY A 39 -6.90 -0.78 0.90
C GLY A 39 -6.52 -2.25 1.07
N ASN A 40 -7.51 -3.12 1.22
CA ASN A 40 -7.29 -4.54 1.52
C ASN A 40 -6.76 -5.33 0.31
N THR A 41 -7.11 -4.91 -0.91
CA THR A 41 -6.61 -5.49 -2.17
C THR A 41 -5.17 -5.09 -2.50
N ARG A 42 -4.63 -4.01 -1.90
CA ARG A 42 -3.27 -3.53 -2.18
C ARG A 42 -2.15 -4.30 -1.49
N GLN A 43 -2.44 -5.15 -0.51
CA GLN A 43 -1.42 -5.93 0.17
C GLN A 43 -1.42 -7.35 -0.40
N ASP A 44 -0.45 -7.61 -1.29
CA ASP A 44 -0.23 -8.94 -1.84
C ASP A 44 0.19 -9.94 -0.74
N PRO A 45 -0.11 -11.25 -0.90
CA PRO A 45 0.21 -12.27 0.10
C PRO A 45 1.71 -12.32 0.47
N TYR A 46 2.59 -12.02 -0.47
CA TYR A 46 4.03 -12.04 -0.27
C TYR A 46 4.49 -10.92 0.67
N THR A 47 4.02 -9.69 0.47
CA THR A 47 4.28 -8.57 1.39
C THR A 47 3.74 -8.86 2.78
N LYS A 48 2.53 -9.44 2.90
CA LYS A 48 1.97 -9.82 4.20
C LYS A 48 2.81 -10.87 4.92
N ALA A 49 3.23 -11.92 4.22
CA ALA A 49 4.10 -12.95 4.77
C ALA A 49 5.44 -12.37 5.23
N THR A 50 6.08 -11.54 4.40
CA THR A 50 7.35 -10.87 4.71
C THR A 50 7.26 -10.05 6.00
N LEU A 51 6.23 -9.20 6.12
CA LEU A 51 6.08 -8.30 7.26
C LEU A 51 5.67 -9.00 8.56
N ALA A 52 5.26 -10.27 8.50
CA ALA A 52 4.93 -11.09 9.67
C ALA A 52 6.15 -11.84 10.23
N LEU A 53 7.27 -11.84 9.52
CA LEU A 53 8.49 -12.55 9.91
C LEU A 53 9.46 -11.63 10.65
N GLU A 54 10.25 -12.23 11.55
CA GLU A 54 11.38 -11.56 12.18
C GLU A 54 12.62 -11.74 11.31
N GLY A 55 13.32 -10.64 11.02
CA GLY A 55 14.46 -10.61 10.11
C GLY A 55 15.80 -10.65 10.84
N SER A 56 16.78 -11.33 10.27
CA SER A 56 18.18 -11.36 10.71
C SER A 56 19.00 -10.29 9.99
N GLU A 57 19.53 -9.30 10.73
CA GLU A 57 20.42 -8.27 10.20
C GLU A 57 21.69 -8.87 9.57
N GLN A 58 22.23 -9.94 10.17
CA GLN A 58 23.43 -10.60 9.69
C GLN A 58 23.21 -11.27 8.32
N HIS A 59 22.10 -11.99 8.16
CA HIS A 59 21.76 -12.60 6.88
C HIS A 59 21.36 -11.56 5.84
N GLY A 60 20.58 -10.55 6.24
CA GLY A 60 20.21 -9.43 5.37
C GLY A 60 21.42 -8.68 4.83
N GLY A 61 22.44 -8.48 5.66
CA GLY A 61 23.69 -7.85 5.24
C GLY A 61 24.49 -8.69 4.25
N GLN A 62 24.50 -10.03 4.39
CA GLN A 62 25.11 -10.91 3.39
C GLN A 62 24.40 -10.80 2.05
N MET A 63 23.07 -10.88 2.06
CA MET A 63 22.23 -10.74 0.87
C MET A 63 22.42 -9.38 0.19
N PHE A 64 22.47 -8.30 0.96
CA PHE A 64 22.72 -6.95 0.46
C PHE A 64 24.06 -6.85 -0.26
N ARG A 65 25.13 -7.40 0.34
CA ARG A 65 26.47 -7.36 -0.27
C ARG A 65 26.54 -8.12 -1.59
N ILE A 66 25.83 -9.24 -1.71
CA ILE A 66 25.82 -10.07 -2.92
C ILE A 66 24.98 -9.42 -4.02
N ASN A 67 23.79 -8.89 -3.68
CA ASN A 67 22.78 -8.54 -4.69
C ASN A 67 22.60 -7.03 -4.90
N CYS A 68 22.92 -6.19 -3.90
CA CYS A 68 22.54 -4.76 -3.90
C CYS A 68 23.75 -3.83 -3.91
N ALA A 69 24.82 -4.20 -3.21
CA ALA A 69 25.99 -3.35 -2.99
C ALA A 69 26.72 -2.94 -4.27
N GLY A 70 26.65 -3.75 -5.34
CA GLY A 70 27.25 -3.40 -6.63
C GLY A 70 26.70 -2.09 -7.21
N CYS A 71 25.43 -1.78 -6.97
CA CYS A 71 24.82 -0.52 -7.41
C CYS A 71 24.68 0.50 -6.29
N HIS A 72 24.37 0.06 -5.06
CA HIS A 72 24.08 0.95 -3.94
C HIS A 72 25.27 1.19 -2.99
N GLY A 73 26.45 0.65 -3.30
CA GLY A 73 27.65 0.75 -2.46
C GLY A 73 27.66 -0.26 -1.31
N ILE A 74 28.87 -0.65 -0.86
CA ILE A 74 29.06 -1.70 0.16
C ILE A 74 28.39 -1.39 1.51
N ALA A 75 28.28 -0.10 1.85
CA ALA A 75 27.63 0.41 3.05
C ALA A 75 26.34 1.18 2.73
N GLY A 76 25.74 0.98 1.55
CA GLY A 76 24.52 1.66 1.13
C GLY A 76 24.71 3.16 0.82
N GLN A 77 25.94 3.63 0.66
CA GLN A 77 26.25 5.05 0.41
C GLN A 77 25.87 5.56 -0.99
N GLY A 78 25.45 4.67 -1.89
CA GLY A 78 25.18 4.96 -3.29
C GLY A 78 26.42 4.85 -4.18
N LEU A 79 26.21 4.47 -5.43
CA LEU A 79 27.24 4.42 -6.46
C LEU A 79 26.61 4.68 -7.83
N VAL A 80 26.00 3.65 -8.41
CA VAL A 80 25.17 3.74 -9.62
C VAL A 80 23.72 4.02 -9.23
N GLY A 81 23.23 3.30 -8.23
CA GLY A 81 21.96 3.54 -7.57
C GLY A 81 22.08 4.57 -6.45
N PRO A 82 20.95 5.16 -6.01
CA PRO A 82 20.93 6.14 -4.94
C PRO A 82 21.40 5.55 -3.60
N SER A 83 21.76 6.42 -2.66
CA SER A 83 22.04 6.00 -1.30
C SER A 83 20.80 5.41 -0.62
N LEU A 84 21.03 4.30 0.09
CA LEU A 84 20.05 3.60 0.91
C LEU A 84 20.23 3.88 2.41
N LYS A 85 21.15 4.78 2.78
CA LYS A 85 21.22 5.31 4.15
C LYS A 85 19.92 5.99 4.54
N GLY A 86 19.43 5.70 5.75
CA GLY A 86 18.14 6.14 6.27
C GLY A 86 16.96 5.79 5.37
N VAL A 87 17.05 4.76 4.52
CA VAL A 87 15.94 4.41 3.61
C VAL A 87 14.70 3.97 4.39
N SER A 88 14.90 3.27 5.50
CA SER A 88 13.83 2.79 6.39
C SER A 88 13.12 3.94 7.12
N ASP A 89 13.77 5.08 7.30
CA ASP A 89 13.15 6.28 7.87
C ASP A 89 12.31 7.04 6.82
N ARG A 90 12.77 7.00 5.55
CA ARG A 90 12.15 7.73 4.45
C ARG A 90 11.02 6.96 3.75
N ARG A 91 10.99 5.64 3.88
CA ARG A 91 10.08 4.76 3.14
C ARG A 91 9.55 3.64 4.03
N LYS A 92 8.25 3.39 3.94
CA LYS A 92 7.60 2.26 4.62
C LYS A 92 8.12 0.94 4.05
N ASP A 93 8.28 -0.09 4.88
CA ASP A 93 8.73 -1.43 4.48
C ASP A 93 7.97 -1.97 3.27
N MET A 94 6.64 -1.85 3.22
CA MET A 94 5.84 -2.27 2.05
C MET A 94 6.26 -1.61 0.72
N LYS A 95 6.73 -0.35 0.76
CA LYS A 95 7.20 0.37 -0.42
C LYS A 95 8.61 -0.04 -0.80
N ILE A 96 9.43 -0.42 0.17
CA ILE A 96 10.76 -1.00 -0.07
C ILE A 96 10.61 -2.38 -0.71
N ILE A 97 9.77 -3.25 -0.14
CA ILE A 97 9.46 -4.57 -0.69
C ILE A 97 9.03 -4.45 -2.16
N HIS A 98 8.03 -3.61 -2.43
CA HIS A 98 7.56 -3.37 -3.80
C HIS A 98 8.67 -2.87 -4.72
N GLN A 99 9.52 -1.95 -4.27
CA GLN A 99 10.63 -1.43 -5.07
C GLN A 99 11.60 -2.53 -5.48
N VAL A 100 11.87 -3.50 -4.60
CA VAL A 100 12.81 -4.60 -4.85
C VAL A 100 12.22 -5.65 -5.80
N VAL A 101 10.92 -5.95 -5.70
CA VAL A 101 10.30 -7.07 -6.46
C VAL A 101 9.54 -6.66 -7.72
N SER A 102 9.30 -5.37 -7.95
CA SER A 102 8.51 -4.90 -9.11
C SER A 102 9.32 -4.86 -10.41
N GLY A 103 10.55 -4.33 -10.36
CA GLY A 103 11.33 -4.00 -11.56
C GLY A 103 10.89 -2.71 -12.26
N ASP A 104 10.06 -1.88 -11.61
CA ASP A 104 9.47 -0.67 -12.20
C ASP A 104 10.45 0.50 -12.36
N THR A 105 11.72 0.35 -11.94
CA THR A 105 12.71 1.45 -11.94
C THR A 105 14.02 1.04 -12.62
N PRO A 106 14.06 0.88 -13.95
CA PRO A 106 15.30 0.61 -14.68
C PRO A 106 16.38 1.69 -14.41
N PRO A 107 17.67 1.32 -14.31
CA PRO A 107 18.23 0.00 -14.58
C PRO A 107 18.16 -0.98 -13.38
N MET A 108 17.48 -0.62 -12.27
CA MET A 108 17.34 -1.52 -11.13
C MET A 108 16.56 -2.77 -11.57
N PRO A 109 17.14 -3.98 -11.47
CA PRO A 109 16.48 -5.19 -11.90
C PRO A 109 15.37 -5.57 -10.92
N ARG A 110 14.46 -6.44 -11.38
CA ARG A 110 13.53 -7.16 -10.52
C ARG A 110 14.28 -8.27 -9.79
N PHE A 111 14.07 -8.38 -8.48
CA PHE A 111 14.60 -9.49 -7.70
C PHE A 111 13.48 -10.45 -7.29
N GLU A 112 13.76 -11.75 -7.38
CA GLU A 112 12.94 -12.81 -6.82
C GLU A 112 13.56 -13.22 -5.48
N ILE A 113 12.90 -12.89 -4.38
CA ILE A 113 13.41 -13.06 -3.01
C ILE A 113 12.33 -13.72 -2.17
N GLU A 114 12.62 -14.81 -1.48
CA GLU A 114 11.68 -15.46 -0.53
C GLU A 114 11.32 -14.51 0.64
N PRO A 115 10.10 -14.56 1.22
CA PRO A 115 9.67 -13.64 2.28
C PRO A 115 10.64 -13.53 3.46
N GLN A 116 11.24 -14.64 3.92
CA GLN A 116 12.23 -14.60 5.00
C GLN A 116 13.48 -13.81 4.62
N ASN A 117 14.00 -14.00 3.41
CA ASN A 117 15.18 -13.27 2.93
C ASN A 117 14.88 -11.77 2.73
N MET A 118 13.64 -11.42 2.38
CA MET A 118 13.20 -10.03 2.31
C MET A 118 13.06 -9.42 3.71
N ALA A 119 12.55 -10.16 4.69
CA ALA A 119 12.50 -9.72 6.09
C ALA A 119 13.91 -9.46 6.65
N ASP A 120 14.85 -10.37 6.38
CA ASP A 120 16.27 -10.22 6.71
C ASP A 120 16.86 -8.96 6.06
N LEU A 121 16.60 -8.75 4.75
CA LEU A 121 17.04 -7.55 4.04
C LEU A 121 16.49 -6.27 4.68
N LEU A 122 15.21 -6.23 5.02
CA LEU A 122 14.59 -5.08 5.69
C LEU A 122 15.21 -4.82 7.07
N ALA A 123 15.51 -5.87 7.84
CA ALA A 123 16.20 -5.74 9.12
C ALA A 123 17.58 -5.09 8.92
N TYR A 124 18.37 -5.55 7.95
CA TYR A 124 19.65 -4.94 7.64
C TYR A 124 19.52 -3.49 7.16
N LEU A 125 18.55 -3.16 6.31
CA LEU A 125 18.36 -1.78 5.82
C LEU A 125 18.06 -0.79 6.96
N LYS A 126 17.43 -1.23 8.06
CA LYS A 126 17.21 -0.40 9.26
C LYS A 126 18.50 -0.04 9.99
N THR A 127 19.58 -0.79 9.78
CA THR A 127 20.90 -0.48 10.36
C THR A 127 21.67 0.58 9.56
N LEU A 128 21.26 0.83 8.31
CA LEU A 128 21.93 1.79 7.43
C LEU A 128 21.48 3.22 7.78
N SER A 129 22.30 3.92 8.56
CA SER A 129 22.13 5.34 8.91
C SER A 129 22.88 6.30 8.00
#